data_AF-A0AAD7SY65-F1
#
_entry.id   AF-A0AAD7SY65-F1
#
_cell.length_a   1.000
_cell.length_b   1.000
_cell.length_c   1.000
_cell.angle_alpha   90.00
_cell.angle_beta   90.00
_cell.angle_gamma   90.00
#
_symmetry.space_group_name_H-M   'P 1'
#
loop_
_entity.id
_entity.type
_entity.pdbx_description
1 polymer ?
#
loop_
_entity_poly.entity_id
_entity_poly.type
_entity_poly.pdbx_seq_one_letter_code
_entity_poly.pdbx_strand_id
1 'polypeptide(L)'
;MSAQGDCEFLVKRARELVSEDPWAAKAWLITARTLYPADFNIQYEMYTIERNAERTASAGRLLYDMFVNFPEQPAVWREITVITQALRSDCQDKHAQFLRGLFETLPGRVQCEMLLKATEQCFNTLEKAEMLLLLLRRFPESVVQHGVSLGETLLDAETIEDLESPVNCFRKLFVCDVLPLIINNPDMRLPANLLYKYMHKAAEFYIGYVTRGPSADSPLQGSQEGGVGLKSPGALRGSQRYVIDGLTEKSSLVPEPWERLLEILAIVGARCEWKGDKGSRSYVEILQRMKELCRYLPSLEGETLSCCRSQVVTCTTLALFHSAYLYVSAVQPMLFQAHNTPGAVPWILLEDLCCAYSEAELERSSKHVHKKRKLGDGREKTMSSDDEDSSGKGRGRHILVSKADMPGWADMLDSFRTARESWDLLHSHEALETGGFL
;
A
#
# COMPACT_ATOMS: atom_id res chain seq x y z
N MET A 1 28.40 -49.54 -24.77
CA MET A 1 27.54 -48.84 -25.73
C MET A 1 26.26 -49.61 -26.10
N SER A 2 25.93 -50.78 -25.51
CA SER A 2 24.65 -51.49 -25.76
C SER A 2 23.48 -51.01 -24.90
N ALA A 3 23.72 -50.65 -23.63
CA ALA A 3 22.67 -50.31 -22.67
C ALA A 3 21.81 -49.08 -23.05
N GLN A 4 22.37 -48.10 -23.78
CA GLN A 4 21.64 -46.90 -24.20
C GLN A 4 20.53 -47.24 -25.20
N GLY A 5 20.82 -48.12 -26.17
CA GLY A 5 19.84 -48.56 -27.17
C GLY A 5 18.72 -49.41 -26.57
N ASP A 6 19.03 -50.19 -25.53
CA ASP A 6 18.04 -50.99 -24.81
C ASP A 6 17.07 -50.09 -24.01
N CYS A 7 17.57 -49.03 -23.37
CA CYS A 7 16.73 -48.05 -22.65
C CYS A 7 15.76 -47.34 -23.59
N GLU A 8 16.27 -46.83 -24.71
CA GLU A 8 15.47 -46.12 -25.71
C GLU A 8 14.40 -47.03 -26.33
N PHE A 9 14.72 -48.29 -26.56
CA PHE A 9 13.75 -49.28 -27.06
C PHE A 9 12.59 -49.48 -26.07
N LEU A 10 12.88 -49.66 -24.77
CA LEU A 10 11.85 -49.86 -23.74
C LEU A 10 10.93 -48.64 -23.62
N VAL A 11 11.50 -47.43 -23.63
CA VAL A 11 10.73 -46.17 -23.61
C VAL A 11 9.86 -46.04 -24.85
N LYS A 12 10.40 -46.36 -26.04
CA LYS A 12 9.64 -46.33 -27.29
C LYS A 12 8.45 -47.30 -27.26
N ARG A 13 8.65 -48.53 -26.78
CA ARG A 13 7.58 -49.52 -26.64
C ARG A 13 6.49 -49.09 -25.66
N ALA A 14 6.87 -48.46 -24.55
CA ALA A 14 5.89 -47.91 -23.64
C ALA A 14 5.02 -46.83 -24.30
N ARG A 15 5.63 -45.90 -25.05
CA ARG A 15 4.93 -44.80 -25.77
C ARG A 15 3.89 -45.31 -26.76
N GLU A 16 4.24 -46.31 -27.56
CA GLU A 16 3.33 -46.93 -28.55
C GLU A 16 2.06 -47.48 -27.89
N LEU A 17 2.15 -47.94 -26.64
CA LEU A 17 1.04 -48.56 -25.91
C LEU A 17 0.24 -47.58 -25.06
N VAL A 18 0.67 -46.32 -24.86
CA VAL A 18 -0.01 -45.39 -23.94
C VAL A 18 -1.49 -45.18 -24.29
N SER A 19 -1.83 -45.08 -25.57
CA SER A 19 -3.21 -44.89 -26.03
C SER A 19 -4.02 -46.18 -26.12
N GLU A 20 -3.36 -47.32 -26.32
CA GLU A 20 -4.01 -48.62 -26.56
C GLU A 20 -4.19 -49.41 -25.26
N ASP A 21 -3.12 -49.52 -24.47
CA ASP A 21 -3.07 -50.21 -23.19
C ASP A 21 -2.15 -49.46 -22.20
N PRO A 22 -2.72 -48.51 -21.43
CA PRO A 22 -1.98 -47.76 -20.42
C PRO A 22 -1.33 -48.63 -19.34
N TRP A 23 -1.85 -49.83 -19.08
CA TRP A 23 -1.30 -50.73 -18.07
C TRP A 23 -0.08 -51.46 -18.60
N ALA A 24 -0.11 -51.93 -19.86
CA ALA A 24 1.06 -52.48 -20.52
C ALA A 24 2.17 -51.43 -20.67
N ALA A 25 1.84 -50.19 -21.05
CA ALA A 25 2.80 -49.08 -21.10
C ALA A 25 3.51 -48.87 -19.74
N LYS A 26 2.76 -48.89 -18.64
CA LYS A 26 3.33 -48.81 -17.29
C LYS A 26 4.20 -50.00 -16.94
N ALA A 27 3.78 -51.22 -17.29
CA ALA A 27 4.56 -52.43 -17.02
C ALA A 27 5.94 -52.37 -17.72
N TRP A 28 5.98 -51.89 -18.97
CA TRP A 28 7.23 -51.64 -19.69
C TRP A 28 8.13 -50.65 -18.96
N LEU A 29 7.59 -49.51 -18.50
CA LEU A 29 8.39 -48.50 -17.81
C LEU A 29 8.83 -48.92 -16.41
N ILE A 30 8.01 -49.66 -15.67
CA ILE A 30 8.42 -50.24 -14.38
C ILE A 30 9.58 -51.22 -14.60
N THR A 31 9.51 -52.04 -15.64
CA THR A 31 10.59 -52.96 -16.02
C THR A 31 11.85 -52.17 -16.38
N ALA A 32 11.72 -51.16 -17.24
CA ALA A 32 12.84 -50.29 -17.64
C ALA A 32 13.50 -49.60 -16.44
N ARG A 33 12.71 -49.03 -15.52
CA ARG A 33 13.21 -48.38 -14.31
C ARG A 33 13.90 -49.35 -13.37
N THR A 34 13.46 -50.60 -13.31
CA THR A 34 14.10 -51.63 -12.49
C THR A 34 15.47 -52.00 -13.05
N LEU A 35 15.60 -52.07 -14.38
CA LEU A 35 16.86 -52.37 -15.06
C LEU A 35 17.83 -51.17 -15.08
N TYR A 36 17.29 -49.96 -15.18
CA TYR A 36 18.06 -48.71 -15.35
C TYR A 36 17.54 -47.60 -14.41
N PRO A 37 17.71 -47.75 -13.08
CA PRO A 37 17.12 -46.84 -12.09
C PRO A 37 17.66 -45.41 -12.13
N ALA A 38 18.87 -45.22 -12.66
CA ALA A 38 19.55 -43.94 -12.78
C ALA A 38 19.32 -43.24 -14.13
N ASP A 39 18.51 -43.80 -15.03
CA ASP A 39 18.22 -43.17 -16.31
C ASP A 39 17.09 -42.14 -16.17
N PHE A 40 17.40 -40.88 -16.49
CA PHE A 40 16.45 -39.78 -16.40
C PHE A 40 15.30 -39.91 -17.40
N ASN A 41 15.56 -40.41 -18.62
CA ASN A 41 14.54 -40.46 -19.68
C ASN A 41 13.41 -41.42 -19.32
N ILE A 42 13.72 -42.55 -18.69
CA ILE A 42 12.72 -43.50 -18.19
C ILE A 42 11.85 -42.85 -17.10
N GLN A 43 12.46 -42.17 -16.12
CA GLN A 43 11.72 -41.51 -15.03
C GLN A 43 10.84 -40.37 -15.55
N TYR A 44 11.37 -39.58 -16.49
CA TYR A 44 10.65 -38.47 -17.12
C TYR A 44 9.50 -38.97 -17.99
N GLU A 45 9.64 -40.10 -18.67
CA GLU A 45 8.55 -40.71 -19.43
C GLU A 45 7.44 -41.22 -18.50
N MET A 46 7.81 -41.90 -17.41
CA MET A 46 6.85 -42.31 -16.38
C MET A 46 6.08 -41.12 -15.83
N TYR A 47 6.78 -40.03 -15.50
CA TYR A 47 6.16 -38.80 -15.03
C TYR A 47 5.19 -38.21 -16.06
N THR A 48 5.61 -38.12 -17.33
CA THR A 48 4.81 -37.54 -18.41
C THR A 48 3.50 -38.29 -18.60
N ILE A 49 3.53 -39.63 -18.58
CA ILE A 49 2.32 -40.45 -18.70
C ILE A 49 1.37 -40.23 -17.52
N GLU A 50 1.87 -40.23 -16.28
CA GLU A 50 1.03 -40.01 -15.10
C GLU A 50 0.48 -38.58 -15.03
N ARG A 51 1.29 -37.59 -15.42
CA ARG A 51 0.88 -36.18 -15.50
C ARG A 51 -0.22 -35.98 -16.55
N ASN A 52 -0.05 -36.52 -17.75
CA ASN A 52 -1.04 -36.41 -18.83
C ASN A 52 -2.33 -37.17 -18.51
N ALA A 53 -2.25 -38.20 -17.67
CA ALA A 53 -3.41 -38.90 -17.12
C ALA A 53 -4.01 -38.21 -15.87
N GLU A 54 -3.53 -37.02 -15.52
CA GLU A 54 -3.94 -36.21 -14.36
C GLU A 54 -3.90 -36.97 -13.02
N ARG A 55 -2.99 -37.95 -12.88
CA ARG A 55 -2.84 -38.74 -11.65
C ARG A 55 -1.90 -38.06 -10.67
N THR A 56 -2.43 -37.08 -9.93
CA THR A 56 -1.67 -36.19 -9.04
C THR A 56 -0.71 -36.92 -8.09
N ALA A 57 -1.15 -37.97 -7.38
CA ALA A 57 -0.31 -38.68 -6.41
C ALA A 57 0.86 -39.42 -7.06
N SER A 58 0.63 -40.10 -8.18
CA SER A 58 1.66 -40.85 -8.90
C SER A 58 2.65 -39.92 -9.59
N ALA A 59 2.14 -38.88 -10.26
CA ALA A 59 2.95 -37.85 -10.89
C ALA A 59 3.79 -37.10 -9.84
N GLY A 60 3.23 -36.80 -8.67
CA GLY A 60 3.91 -36.10 -7.58
C GLY A 60 5.08 -36.88 -7.01
N ARG A 61 4.91 -38.19 -6.82
CA ARG A 61 6.01 -39.09 -6.40
C ARG A 61 7.15 -39.11 -7.42
N LEU A 62 6.83 -39.18 -8.70
CA LEU A 62 7.83 -39.18 -9.76
C LEU A 62 8.51 -37.81 -9.89
N LEU A 63 7.78 -36.71 -9.69
CA LEU A 63 8.35 -35.37 -9.62
C LEU A 63 9.32 -35.24 -8.45
N TYR A 64 8.96 -35.76 -7.26
CA TYR A 64 9.86 -35.84 -6.11
C TYR A 64 11.15 -36.61 -6.46
N ASP A 65 11.02 -37.82 -7.02
CA ASP A 65 12.17 -38.64 -7.39
C ASP A 65 13.06 -37.93 -8.42
N MET A 66 12.46 -37.22 -9.39
CA MET A 66 13.19 -36.44 -10.38
C MET A 66 13.91 -35.24 -9.77
N PHE A 67 13.25 -34.48 -8.91
CA PHE A 67 13.83 -33.30 -8.26
C PHE A 67 15.02 -33.67 -7.36
N VAL A 68 14.92 -34.76 -6.60
CA VAL A 68 15.98 -35.19 -5.67
C VAL A 68 17.15 -35.82 -6.42
N ASN A 69 16.89 -36.69 -7.39
CA ASN A 69 17.95 -37.48 -8.01
C ASN A 69 18.54 -36.83 -9.28
N PHE A 70 17.81 -35.91 -9.91
CA PHE A 70 18.21 -35.30 -11.19
C PHE A 70 18.04 -33.76 -11.20
N PRO A 71 18.60 -33.04 -10.22
CA PRO A 71 18.39 -31.59 -10.08
C PRO A 71 18.98 -30.77 -11.23
N GLU A 72 19.97 -31.28 -11.96
CA GLU A 72 20.62 -30.57 -13.07
C GLU A 72 19.85 -30.69 -14.39
N GLN A 73 18.79 -31.50 -14.44
CA GLN A 73 18.07 -31.75 -15.69
C GLN A 73 17.13 -30.58 -16.04
N PRO A 74 17.31 -29.90 -17.20
CA PRO A 74 16.49 -28.74 -17.57
C PRO A 74 14.99 -29.05 -17.71
N ALA A 75 14.66 -30.31 -18.03
CA ALA A 75 13.28 -30.76 -18.10
C ALA A 75 12.56 -30.70 -16.75
N VAL A 76 13.26 -30.99 -15.64
CA VAL A 76 12.69 -30.87 -14.29
C VAL A 76 12.38 -29.41 -13.97
N TRP A 77 13.30 -28.50 -14.29
CA TRP A 77 13.09 -27.07 -14.07
C TRP A 77 11.96 -26.49 -14.90
N ARG A 78 11.77 -26.93 -16.15
CA ARG A 78 10.59 -26.54 -16.94
C ARG A 78 9.28 -26.91 -16.25
N GLU A 79 9.20 -28.08 -15.64
CA GLU A 79 8.02 -28.49 -14.86
C GLU A 79 7.85 -27.62 -13.62
N ILE A 80 8.93 -27.37 -12.88
CA ILE A 80 8.90 -26.51 -11.68
C ILE A 80 8.43 -25.10 -12.04
N THR A 81 8.92 -24.51 -13.13
CA THR A 81 8.49 -23.18 -13.59
C THR A 81 6.98 -23.14 -13.86
N VAL A 82 6.43 -24.16 -14.52
CA VAL A 82 4.99 -24.23 -14.80
C VAL A 82 4.19 -24.39 -13.52
N ILE A 83 4.66 -25.20 -12.58
CA ILE A 83 4.04 -25.39 -11.27
C ILE A 83 4.07 -24.09 -10.45
N THR A 84 5.21 -23.41 -10.34
CA THR A 84 5.34 -22.16 -9.58
C THR A 84 4.54 -21.01 -10.19
N GLN A 85 4.45 -20.95 -11.52
CA GLN A 85 3.56 -20.03 -12.21
C GLN A 85 2.08 -20.30 -11.85
N ALA A 86 1.65 -21.57 -11.84
CA ALA A 86 0.29 -21.92 -11.45
C ALA A 86 0.00 -21.58 -9.97
N LEU A 87 0.98 -21.75 -9.08
CA LEU A 87 0.90 -21.37 -7.67
C LEU A 87 0.74 -19.85 -7.46
N ARG A 88 1.38 -19.03 -8.30
CA ARG A 88 1.31 -17.56 -8.24
C ARG A 88 0.09 -16.98 -8.95
N SER A 89 -0.44 -17.68 -9.93
CA SER A 89 -1.61 -17.23 -10.68
C SER A 89 -2.90 -17.34 -9.85
N ASP A 90 -3.88 -16.48 -10.11
CA ASP A 90 -5.25 -16.63 -9.60
C ASP A 90 -6.12 -17.55 -10.47
N CYS A 91 -5.54 -18.18 -11.51
CA CYS A 91 -6.29 -18.98 -12.47
C CYS A 91 -6.99 -20.17 -11.76
N GLN A 92 -8.24 -20.41 -12.11
CA GLN A 92 -9.04 -21.53 -11.55
C GLN A 92 -9.36 -22.59 -12.61
N ASP A 93 -8.61 -22.60 -13.72
CA ASP A 93 -8.77 -23.67 -14.70
C ASP A 93 -8.31 -25.02 -14.13
N LYS A 94 -8.80 -26.10 -14.75
CA LYS A 94 -8.51 -27.46 -14.29
C LYS A 94 -7.01 -27.75 -14.29
N HIS A 95 -6.26 -27.16 -15.22
CA HIS A 95 -4.84 -27.38 -15.34
C HIS A 95 -4.04 -26.74 -14.20
N ALA A 96 -4.32 -25.47 -13.85
CA ALA A 96 -3.70 -24.82 -12.71
C ALA A 96 -4.07 -25.54 -11.39
N GLN A 97 -5.31 -26.00 -11.24
CA GLN A 97 -5.71 -26.80 -10.07
C GLN A 97 -4.94 -28.13 -9.99
N PHE A 98 -4.76 -28.83 -11.11
CA PHE A 98 -3.94 -30.04 -11.17
C PHE A 98 -2.49 -29.76 -10.76
N LEU A 99 -1.86 -28.70 -11.28
CA LEU A 99 -0.47 -28.34 -10.97
C LEU A 99 -0.29 -27.94 -9.50
N ARG A 100 -1.24 -27.20 -8.93
CA ARG A 100 -1.25 -26.91 -7.48
C ARG A 100 -1.38 -28.20 -6.68
N GLY A 101 -2.33 -29.07 -7.05
CA GLY A 101 -2.49 -30.38 -6.42
C GLY A 101 -1.23 -31.24 -6.51
N LEU A 102 -0.53 -31.20 -7.64
CA LEU A 102 0.74 -31.91 -7.85
C LEU A 102 1.79 -31.45 -6.85
N PHE A 103 1.92 -30.13 -6.67
CA PHE A 103 2.81 -29.56 -5.67
C PHE A 103 2.44 -29.99 -4.24
N GLU A 104 1.14 -30.00 -3.90
CA GLU A 104 0.67 -30.39 -2.55
C GLU A 104 1.00 -31.85 -2.18
N THR A 105 1.23 -32.74 -3.17
CA THR A 105 1.62 -34.12 -2.87
C THR A 105 3.07 -34.27 -2.42
N LEU A 106 3.91 -33.25 -2.63
CA LEU A 106 5.30 -33.27 -2.24
C LEU A 106 5.42 -33.08 -0.71
N PRO A 107 6.40 -33.70 -0.05
CA PRO A 107 6.68 -33.42 1.36
C PRO A 107 6.99 -31.93 1.59
N GLY A 108 6.53 -31.35 2.70
CA GLY A 108 6.67 -29.91 2.98
C GLY A 108 8.12 -29.40 2.92
N ARG A 109 9.11 -30.19 3.35
CA ARG A 109 10.53 -29.86 3.20
C ARG A 109 10.95 -29.70 1.74
N VAL A 110 10.44 -30.57 0.87
CA VAL A 110 10.75 -30.57 -0.57
C VAL A 110 10.03 -29.42 -1.26
N GLN A 111 8.78 -29.14 -0.88
CA GLN A 111 8.05 -27.96 -1.36
C GLN A 111 8.84 -26.68 -1.06
N CYS A 112 9.32 -26.53 0.17
CA CYS A 112 10.14 -25.38 0.58
C CYS A 112 11.46 -25.31 -0.21
N GLU A 113 12.21 -26.41 -0.30
CA GLU A 113 13.47 -26.46 -1.07
C GLU A 113 13.27 -26.15 -2.56
N MET A 114 12.20 -26.67 -3.17
CA MET A 114 11.86 -26.40 -4.55
C MET A 114 11.57 -24.92 -4.80
N LEU A 115 10.81 -24.26 -3.91
CA LEU A 115 10.51 -22.83 -4.01
C LEU A 115 11.76 -21.97 -3.77
N LEU A 116 12.64 -22.34 -2.83
CA LEU A 116 13.92 -21.65 -2.62
C LEU A 116 14.78 -21.67 -3.88
N LYS A 117 15.04 -22.85 -4.43
CA LYS A 117 15.85 -22.98 -5.66
C LYS A 117 15.20 -22.31 -6.87
N ALA A 118 13.86 -22.35 -6.98
CA ALA A 118 13.16 -21.62 -8.03
C ALA A 118 13.33 -20.10 -7.90
N THR A 119 13.37 -19.58 -6.67
CA THR A 119 13.63 -18.16 -6.38
C THR A 119 15.05 -17.76 -6.82
N GLU A 120 16.04 -18.62 -6.58
CA GLU A 120 17.44 -18.37 -6.99
C GLU A 120 17.60 -18.24 -8.51
N GLN A 121 16.72 -18.88 -9.30
CA GLN A 121 16.74 -18.84 -10.76
C GLN A 121 15.98 -17.66 -11.38
N CYS A 122 15.26 -16.89 -10.58
CA CYS A 122 14.54 -15.72 -11.09
C CYS A 122 15.52 -14.63 -11.54
N PHE A 123 15.18 -13.89 -12.60
CA PHE A 123 16.11 -12.94 -13.21
C PHE A 123 16.04 -11.54 -12.57
N ASN A 124 14.83 -11.05 -12.31
CA ASN A 124 14.62 -9.69 -11.80
C ASN A 124 14.14 -9.71 -10.33
N THR A 125 14.31 -8.56 -9.66
CA THR A 125 14.03 -8.42 -8.22
C THR A 125 12.55 -8.62 -7.89
N LEU A 126 11.63 -8.15 -8.73
CA LEU A 126 10.19 -8.31 -8.49
C LEU A 126 9.76 -9.77 -8.55
N GLU A 127 10.24 -10.51 -9.56
CA GLU A 127 9.95 -11.93 -9.71
C GLU A 127 10.52 -12.75 -8.55
N LYS A 128 11.77 -12.44 -8.13
CA LYS A 128 12.38 -13.01 -6.92
C LYS A 128 11.52 -12.74 -5.69
N ALA A 129 11.06 -11.50 -5.51
CA ALA A 129 10.25 -11.11 -4.37
C ALA A 129 8.89 -11.81 -4.36
N GLU A 130 8.20 -11.92 -5.49
CA GLU A 130 6.92 -12.61 -5.59
C GLU A 130 7.06 -14.12 -5.34
N MET A 131 8.13 -14.75 -5.85
CA MET A 131 8.44 -16.15 -5.55
C MET A 131 8.74 -16.37 -4.08
N LEU A 132 9.55 -15.52 -3.47
CA LEU A 132 9.89 -15.63 -2.06
C LEU A 132 8.67 -15.34 -1.18
N LEU A 133 7.83 -14.36 -1.52
CA LEU A 133 6.55 -14.09 -0.85
C LEU A 133 5.62 -15.30 -0.85
N LEU A 134 5.54 -16.05 -1.96
CA LEU A 134 4.78 -17.30 -2.02
C LEU A 134 5.33 -18.31 -0.99
N LEU A 135 6.65 -18.43 -0.89
CA LEU A 135 7.30 -19.30 0.09
C LEU A 135 6.99 -18.84 1.52
N LEU A 136 7.17 -17.57 1.85
CA LEU A 136 7.00 -17.04 3.22
C LEU A 136 5.56 -17.20 3.72
N ARG A 137 4.57 -17.05 2.83
CA ARG A 137 3.15 -17.26 3.17
C ARG A 137 2.82 -18.73 3.44
N ARG A 138 3.52 -19.65 2.78
CA ARG A 138 3.28 -21.10 2.91
C ARG A 138 4.09 -21.73 4.05
N PHE A 139 5.28 -21.19 4.33
CA PHE A 139 6.20 -21.70 5.34
C PHE A 139 6.57 -20.56 6.31
N PRO A 140 5.74 -20.29 7.33
CA PRO A 140 5.98 -19.18 8.27
C PRO A 140 7.32 -19.23 8.99
N GLU A 141 7.87 -20.43 9.24
CA GLU A 141 9.20 -20.65 9.83
C GLU A 141 10.32 -20.00 8.99
N SER A 142 10.13 -19.92 7.67
CA SER A 142 11.08 -19.31 6.74
C SER A 142 11.12 -17.79 6.83
N VAL A 143 10.13 -17.15 7.46
CA VAL A 143 10.09 -15.69 7.66
C VAL A 143 11.28 -15.22 8.48
N VAL A 144 11.67 -15.98 9.52
CA VAL A 144 12.83 -15.64 10.37
C VAL A 144 14.13 -15.66 9.56
N GLN A 145 14.25 -16.54 8.57
CA GLN A 145 15.46 -16.70 7.76
C GLN A 145 15.53 -15.71 6.59
N HIS A 146 14.41 -15.44 5.94
CA HIS A 146 14.40 -14.75 4.64
C HIS A 146 13.59 -13.45 4.63
N GLY A 147 12.71 -13.22 5.59
CA GLY A 147 11.79 -12.07 5.59
C GLY A 147 12.52 -10.73 5.58
N VAL A 148 13.43 -10.52 6.55
CA VAL A 148 14.21 -9.27 6.67
C VAL A 148 15.08 -9.06 5.43
N SER A 149 15.77 -10.10 4.97
CA SER A 149 16.62 -10.02 3.78
C SER A 149 15.82 -9.62 2.53
N LEU A 150 14.60 -10.13 2.37
CA LEU A 150 13.71 -9.74 1.29
C LEU A 150 13.28 -8.27 1.41
N GLY A 151 12.91 -7.84 2.62
CA GLY A 151 12.53 -6.45 2.88
C GLY A 151 13.64 -5.46 2.53
N GLU A 152 14.87 -5.73 2.98
CA GLU A 152 16.03 -4.90 2.62
C GLU A 152 16.32 -4.94 1.11
N THR A 153 16.25 -6.11 0.46
CA THR A 153 16.46 -6.21 -1.00
C THR A 153 15.48 -5.33 -1.79
N LEU A 154 14.23 -5.23 -1.36
CA LEU A 154 13.23 -4.37 -2.00
C LEU A 154 13.53 -2.88 -1.79
N LEU A 155 13.93 -2.49 -0.58
CA LEU A 155 14.30 -1.10 -0.28
C LEU A 155 15.61 -0.68 -0.98
N ASP A 156 16.56 -1.60 -1.11
CA ASP A 156 17.78 -1.40 -1.87
C ASP A 156 17.47 -1.24 -3.36
N ALA A 157 16.58 -2.06 -3.92
CA ALA A 157 16.15 -1.94 -5.31
C ALA A 157 15.45 -0.60 -5.59
N GLU A 158 14.60 -0.13 -4.69
CA GLU A 158 14.00 1.22 -4.77
C GLU A 158 15.07 2.32 -4.83
N THR A 159 16.14 2.18 -4.05
CA THR A 159 17.26 3.14 -4.01
C THR A 159 18.11 3.06 -5.27
N ILE A 160 18.38 1.86 -5.78
CA ILE A 160 19.19 1.63 -6.98
C ILE A 160 18.47 2.15 -8.24
N GLU A 161 17.15 2.00 -8.30
CA GLU A 161 16.33 2.52 -9.40
C GLU A 161 16.00 4.02 -9.25
N ASP A 162 16.50 4.68 -8.21
CA ASP A 162 16.38 6.13 -7.95
C ASP A 162 14.92 6.63 -8.00
N LEU A 163 14.02 5.86 -7.38
CA LEU A 163 12.59 6.18 -7.41
C LEU A 163 12.28 7.32 -6.45
N GLU A 164 11.94 8.49 -7.00
CA GLU A 164 11.64 9.71 -6.22
C GLU A 164 10.37 9.58 -5.36
N SER A 165 9.37 8.81 -5.82
CA SER A 165 8.11 8.64 -5.11
C SER A 165 8.16 7.43 -4.16
N PRO A 166 7.74 7.57 -2.89
CA PRO A 166 7.64 6.44 -1.97
C PRO A 166 6.56 5.45 -2.41
N VAL A 167 5.69 5.80 -3.36
CA VAL A 167 4.61 4.93 -3.81
C VAL A 167 5.02 4.21 -5.10
N ASN A 168 5.88 3.22 -4.97
CA ASN A 168 6.39 2.41 -6.07
C ASN A 168 6.16 0.91 -5.84
N CYS A 169 6.49 0.08 -6.83
CA CYS A 169 6.24 -1.36 -6.79
C CYS A 169 7.02 -2.06 -5.67
N PHE A 170 8.29 -1.69 -5.44
CA PHE A 170 9.10 -2.29 -4.39
C PHE A 170 8.61 -1.92 -3.00
N ARG A 171 8.34 -0.63 -2.75
CA ARG A 171 7.81 -0.16 -1.47
C ARG A 171 6.43 -0.76 -1.20
N LYS A 172 5.60 -0.89 -2.24
CA LYS A 172 4.29 -1.52 -2.11
C LYS A 172 4.40 -2.99 -1.71
N LEU A 173 5.26 -3.78 -2.38
CA LEU A 173 5.51 -5.18 -1.99
C LEU A 173 6.08 -5.26 -0.57
N PHE A 174 7.04 -4.40 -0.23
CA PHE A 174 7.63 -4.39 1.09
C PHE A 174 6.57 -4.10 2.18
N VAL A 175 5.87 -2.97 2.07
CA VAL A 175 4.97 -2.47 3.13
C VAL A 175 3.67 -3.27 3.21
N CYS A 176 3.10 -3.69 2.07
CA CYS A 176 1.80 -4.37 2.06
C CYS A 176 1.90 -5.88 2.18
N ASP A 177 3.00 -6.49 1.71
CA ASP A 177 3.09 -7.94 1.56
C ASP A 177 4.18 -8.57 2.44
N VAL A 178 5.36 -7.95 2.56
CA VAL A 178 6.50 -8.51 3.31
C VAL A 178 6.49 -8.10 4.79
N LEU A 179 6.37 -6.80 5.07
CA LEU A 179 6.43 -6.24 6.42
C LEU A 179 5.40 -6.87 7.37
N PRO A 180 4.13 -7.08 6.97
CA PRO A 180 3.15 -7.75 7.82
C PRO A 180 3.56 -9.18 8.19
N LEU A 181 4.25 -9.91 7.30
CA LEU A 181 4.76 -11.26 7.62
C LEU A 181 5.86 -11.20 8.67
N ILE A 182 6.77 -10.22 8.55
CA ILE A 182 7.89 -10.02 9.47
C ILE A 182 7.39 -9.66 10.87
N ILE A 183 6.58 -8.60 11.00
CA ILE A 183 6.22 -8.04 12.31
C ILE A 183 5.20 -8.88 13.08
N ASN A 184 4.37 -9.67 12.37
CA ASN A 184 3.41 -10.58 12.99
C ASN A 184 4.01 -11.94 13.34
N ASN A 185 5.22 -12.27 12.87
CA ASN A 185 5.85 -13.54 13.22
C ASN A 185 6.35 -13.51 14.68
N PRO A 186 5.86 -14.39 15.57
CA PRO A 186 6.18 -14.33 17.01
C PRO A 186 7.67 -14.62 17.30
N ASP A 187 8.31 -15.43 16.46
CA ASP A 187 9.71 -15.83 16.62
C ASP A 187 10.69 -14.77 16.08
N MET A 188 10.18 -13.81 15.30
CA MET A 188 10.96 -12.68 14.79
C MET A 188 11.35 -11.72 15.91
N ARG A 189 12.65 -11.47 16.05
CA ARG A 189 13.22 -10.50 16.99
C ARG A 189 13.96 -9.41 16.23
N LEU A 190 13.29 -8.29 16.02
CA LEU A 190 13.89 -7.12 15.38
C LEU A 190 14.34 -6.09 16.41
N PRO A 191 15.46 -5.40 16.19
CA PRO A 191 15.85 -4.28 17.01
C PRO A 191 14.90 -3.09 16.77
N ALA A 192 14.66 -2.29 17.81
CA ALA A 192 13.67 -1.20 17.78
C ALA A 192 13.93 -0.19 16.65
N ASN A 193 15.20 0.18 16.41
CA ASN A 193 15.60 1.07 15.33
C ASN A 193 15.13 0.59 13.94
N LEU A 194 15.18 -0.71 13.68
CA LEU A 194 14.72 -1.29 12.42
C LEU A 194 13.19 -1.26 12.32
N LEU A 195 12.49 -1.52 13.42
CA LEU A 195 11.03 -1.39 13.48
C LEU A 195 10.58 0.05 13.21
N TYR A 196 11.26 1.05 13.79
CA TYR A 196 11.02 2.46 13.47
C TYR A 196 11.27 2.76 11.99
N LYS A 197 12.42 2.33 11.42
CA LYS A 197 12.72 2.47 9.98
C LYS A 197 11.57 1.94 9.13
N TYR A 198 11.11 0.72 9.40
CA TYR A 198 10.05 0.08 8.62
C TYR A 198 8.70 0.76 8.78
N MET A 199 8.35 1.18 9.99
CA MET A 199 7.13 1.92 10.26
C MET A 199 7.13 3.28 9.56
N HIS A 200 8.25 3.99 9.52
CA HIS A 200 8.38 5.23 8.74
C HIS A 200 8.25 4.99 7.23
N LYS A 201 8.89 3.95 6.70
CA LYS A 201 8.75 3.56 5.29
C LYS A 201 7.31 3.20 4.93
N ALA A 202 6.57 2.58 5.85
CA ALA A 202 5.15 2.31 5.72
C ALA A 202 4.31 3.58 5.75
N ALA A 203 4.58 4.50 6.69
CA ALA A 203 3.90 5.78 6.80
C ALA A 203 4.05 6.62 5.52
N GLU A 204 5.27 6.80 5.01
CA GLU A 204 5.56 7.48 3.74
C GLU A 204 4.75 6.88 2.59
N PHE A 205 4.72 5.54 2.49
CA PHE A 205 4.00 4.83 1.44
C PHE A 205 2.49 5.05 1.54
N TYR A 206 1.87 4.78 2.69
CA TYR A 206 0.41 4.85 2.83
C TYR A 206 -0.10 6.29 2.74
N ILE A 207 0.60 7.25 3.36
CA ILE A 207 0.27 8.68 3.25
C ILE A 207 0.42 9.11 1.79
N GLY A 208 1.56 8.82 1.16
CA GLY A 208 1.77 9.13 -0.24
C GLY A 208 0.72 8.49 -1.15
N TYR A 209 0.29 7.26 -0.84
CA TYR A 209 -0.69 6.52 -1.63
C TYR A 209 -2.05 7.21 -1.62
N VAL A 210 -2.53 7.67 -0.45
CA VAL A 210 -3.84 8.32 -0.32
C VAL A 210 -3.84 9.79 -0.75
N THR A 211 -2.70 10.47 -0.64
CA THR A 211 -2.57 11.89 -1.04
C THR A 211 -2.19 12.07 -2.51
N ARG A 212 -2.10 10.98 -3.28
CA ARG A 212 -1.83 11.04 -4.72
C ARG A 212 -2.90 11.87 -5.43
N GLY A 213 -2.44 12.91 -6.13
CA GLY A 213 -3.30 13.68 -7.01
C GLY A 213 -3.76 12.87 -8.24
N PRO A 214 -4.81 13.30 -8.95
CA PRO A 214 -5.13 12.77 -10.27
C PRO A 214 -3.90 12.83 -11.19
N SER A 215 -3.50 11.68 -11.75
CA SER A 215 -2.37 11.63 -12.69
C SER A 215 -2.72 12.49 -13.90
N ALA A 216 -1.89 13.50 -14.18
CA ALA A 216 -2.00 14.31 -15.39
C ALA A 216 -1.53 13.56 -16.65
N ASP A 217 -0.89 12.41 -16.47
CA ASP A 217 -0.27 11.64 -17.55
C ASP A 217 -1.15 10.46 -17.98
N SER A 218 -2.22 10.79 -18.70
CA SER A 218 -2.72 9.90 -19.74
C SER A 218 -2.46 10.61 -21.07
N PRO A 219 -1.40 10.26 -21.82
CA PRO A 219 -1.21 10.83 -23.13
C PRO A 219 -2.41 10.44 -24.00
N LEU A 220 -3.01 11.45 -24.63
CA LEU A 220 -3.95 11.36 -25.74
C LEU A 220 -3.55 10.22 -26.69
N GLN A 221 -4.17 9.05 -26.54
CA GLN A 221 -4.04 7.98 -27.52
C GLN A 221 -5.20 8.08 -28.50
N GLY A 222 -4.88 8.64 -29.67
CA GLY A 222 -5.42 8.22 -30.95
C GLY A 222 -6.86 8.64 -31.25
N SER A 223 -6.96 9.66 -32.10
CA SER A 223 -8.09 9.79 -33.03
C SER A 223 -8.27 8.47 -33.80
N GLN A 224 -9.37 7.76 -33.54
CA GLN A 224 -10.00 6.89 -34.52
C GLN A 224 -11.50 7.19 -34.54
N GLU A 225 -11.93 7.76 -35.65
CA GLU A 225 -13.32 7.80 -36.07
C GLU A 225 -13.89 6.37 -36.15
N GLY A 226 -15.15 6.20 -35.72
CA GLY A 226 -15.99 5.09 -36.15
C GLY A 226 -16.46 4.16 -35.02
N GLY A 227 -17.62 4.48 -34.43
CA GLY A 227 -18.37 3.49 -33.64
C GLY A 227 -19.31 4.10 -32.62
N VAL A 228 -20.48 4.59 -33.06
CA VAL A 228 -21.61 4.90 -32.19
C VAL A 228 -22.14 3.58 -31.61
N GLY A 229 -21.63 3.19 -30.44
CA GLY A 229 -22.08 2.06 -29.66
C GLY A 229 -22.74 2.54 -28.38
N LEU A 230 -24.06 2.71 -28.40
CA LEU A 230 -24.90 2.93 -27.23
C LEU A 230 -24.69 1.78 -26.22
N LYS A 231 -24.13 2.07 -25.03
CA LYS A 231 -24.19 1.18 -23.87
C LYS A 231 -24.59 1.95 -22.60
N SER A 232 -25.77 1.55 -22.12
CA SER A 232 -26.57 1.82 -20.93
C SER A 232 -26.02 2.64 -19.74
N PRO A 233 -26.88 3.47 -19.09
CA PRO A 233 -26.63 4.08 -17.79
C PRO A 233 -26.93 3.08 -16.66
N GLY A 234 -25.93 2.73 -15.84
CA GLY A 234 -26.17 1.80 -14.73
C GLY A 234 -24.98 1.25 -13.97
N ALA A 235 -23.77 1.81 -14.13
CA ALA A 235 -22.64 1.46 -13.28
C ALA A 235 -22.29 2.68 -12.41
N LEU A 236 -22.55 2.57 -11.10
CA LEU A 236 -21.83 3.33 -10.08
C LEU A 236 -20.34 2.98 -10.22
N ARG A 237 -19.63 3.68 -11.11
CA ARG A 237 -18.19 3.49 -11.34
C ARG A 237 -17.44 4.26 -10.26
N GLY A 238 -17.17 3.57 -9.16
CA GLY A 238 -16.34 4.05 -8.06
C GLY A 238 -14.86 4.15 -8.44
N SER A 239 -14.21 5.12 -7.79
CA SER A 239 -12.77 5.34 -7.58
C SER A 239 -11.86 5.20 -8.81
N GLN A 240 -11.25 6.32 -9.22
CA GLN A 240 -10.06 6.34 -10.06
C GLN A 240 -9.03 5.32 -9.54
N ARG A 241 -8.65 4.35 -10.38
CA ARG A 241 -7.74 3.27 -10.03
C ARG A 241 -6.34 3.66 -10.50
N TYR A 242 -5.55 4.19 -9.57
CA TYR A 242 -4.14 4.50 -9.80
C TYR A 242 -3.35 3.19 -9.90
N VAL A 243 -2.78 2.93 -11.08
CA VAL A 243 -1.88 1.80 -11.29
C VAL A 243 -0.46 2.24 -10.90
N ILE A 244 0.19 1.47 -10.03
CA ILE A 244 1.59 1.68 -9.67
C ILE A 244 2.44 1.08 -10.79
N ASP A 245 3.41 1.85 -11.30
CA ASP A 245 4.30 1.37 -12.35
C ASP A 245 5.00 0.06 -11.96
N GLY A 246 5.08 -0.87 -12.92
CA GLY A 246 5.59 -2.22 -12.71
C GLY A 246 4.59 -3.21 -12.10
N LEU A 247 3.36 -2.78 -11.78
CA LEU A 247 2.31 -3.64 -11.22
C LEU A 247 1.05 -3.68 -12.08
N THR A 248 0.27 -4.75 -11.92
CA THR A 248 -1.08 -4.83 -12.49
C THR A 248 -2.04 -3.91 -11.75
N GLU A 249 -3.18 -3.60 -12.37
CA GLU A 249 -4.25 -2.82 -11.73
C GLU A 249 -4.70 -3.47 -10.40
N LYS A 250 -4.93 -4.79 -10.39
CA LYS A 250 -5.32 -5.54 -9.19
C LYS A 250 -4.25 -5.46 -8.10
N SER A 251 -2.99 -5.64 -8.48
CA SER A 251 -1.87 -5.59 -7.53
C SER A 251 -1.52 -4.17 -7.10
N SER A 252 -2.05 -3.12 -7.73
CA SER A 252 -1.84 -1.73 -7.31
C SER A 252 -2.81 -1.26 -6.23
N LEU A 253 -3.90 -2.00 -6.02
CA LEU A 253 -4.94 -1.63 -5.06
C LEU A 253 -4.51 -1.92 -3.62
N VAL A 254 -4.66 -0.91 -2.77
CA VAL A 254 -4.42 -0.99 -1.33
C VAL A 254 -5.74 -0.68 -0.61
N PRO A 255 -6.45 -1.68 -0.09
CA PRO A 255 -7.69 -1.45 0.65
C PRO A 255 -7.38 -0.92 2.06
N GLU A 256 -8.20 0.03 2.52
CA GLU A 256 -8.14 0.62 3.87
C GLU A 256 -6.70 1.02 4.31
N PRO A 257 -6.03 1.91 3.56
CA PRO A 257 -4.61 2.24 3.79
C PRO A 257 -4.34 2.81 5.19
N TRP A 258 -5.27 3.60 5.74
CA TRP A 258 -5.15 4.14 7.09
C TRP A 258 -5.26 3.07 8.18
N GLU A 259 -6.20 2.12 8.03
CA GLU A 259 -6.35 1.00 8.97
C GLU A 259 -5.11 0.09 8.95
N ARG A 260 -4.57 -0.20 7.77
CA ARG A 260 -3.33 -0.97 7.64
C ARG A 260 -2.13 -0.29 8.31
N LEU A 261 -2.02 1.04 8.16
CA LEU A 261 -0.97 1.80 8.83
C LEU A 261 -1.15 1.80 10.35
N LEU A 262 -2.39 1.88 10.82
CA LEU A 262 -2.72 1.79 12.24
C LEU A 262 -2.39 0.41 12.84
N GLU A 263 -2.67 -0.67 12.11
CA GLU A 263 -2.29 -2.04 12.50
C GLU A 263 -0.77 -2.19 12.63
N ILE A 264 -0.01 -1.69 11.65
CA ILE A 264 1.46 -1.68 11.70
C ILE A 264 1.96 -0.89 12.91
N LEU A 265 1.39 0.30 13.15
CA LEU A 265 1.74 1.14 14.30
C LEU A 265 1.52 0.41 15.63
N ALA A 266 0.38 -0.27 15.79
CA ALA A 266 0.06 -1.01 17.00
C ALA A 266 1.01 -2.21 17.23
N ILE A 267 1.35 -2.96 16.17
CA ILE A 267 2.29 -4.08 16.30
C ILE A 267 3.70 -3.57 16.64
N VAL A 268 4.15 -2.50 15.96
CA VAL A 268 5.45 -1.89 16.21
C VAL A 268 5.52 -1.29 17.61
N GLY A 269 4.46 -0.62 18.07
CA GLY A 269 4.37 -0.07 19.42
C GLY A 269 4.48 -1.16 20.49
N ALA A 270 3.76 -2.27 20.31
CA ALA A 270 3.86 -3.43 21.20
C ALA A 270 5.27 -4.04 21.23
N ARG A 271 5.92 -4.16 20.06
CA ARG A 271 7.29 -4.70 19.93
C ARG A 271 8.37 -3.76 20.48
N CYS A 272 8.12 -2.46 20.47
CA CYS A 272 8.98 -1.42 21.02
C CYS A 272 8.66 -1.10 22.50
N GLU A 273 7.77 -1.86 23.13
CA GLU A 273 7.35 -1.69 24.53
C GLU A 273 6.80 -0.28 24.84
N TRP A 274 6.08 0.32 23.89
CA TRP A 274 5.49 1.64 24.05
C TRP A 274 4.50 1.71 25.21
N LYS A 275 4.57 2.81 25.96
CA LYS A 275 3.70 3.00 27.13
C LYS A 275 2.26 3.23 26.67
N GLY A 276 1.32 2.47 27.23
CA GLY A 276 -0.11 2.67 27.00
C GLY A 276 -0.65 2.10 25.68
N ASP A 277 0.09 1.24 24.98
CA ASP A 277 -0.32 0.64 23.71
C ASP A 277 -1.31 -0.54 23.83
N LYS A 278 -2.27 -0.44 24.77
CA LYS A 278 -3.35 -1.42 24.87
C LYS A 278 -4.56 -0.90 24.11
N GLY A 279 -4.68 -1.33 22.85
CA GLY A 279 -5.93 -1.28 22.08
C GLY A 279 -6.46 0.10 21.72
N SER A 280 -5.60 1.07 21.40
CA SER A 280 -6.05 2.25 20.65
C SER A 280 -6.55 1.79 19.28
N ARG A 281 -7.76 2.19 18.90
CA ARG A 281 -8.37 1.80 17.61
C ARG A 281 -8.57 2.97 16.65
N SER A 282 -8.15 4.17 17.03
CA SER A 282 -8.24 5.34 16.15
C SER A 282 -7.11 6.34 16.39
N TYR A 283 -6.83 7.15 15.37
CA TYR A 283 -5.87 8.27 15.45
C TYR A 283 -6.23 9.31 16.50
N VAL A 284 -7.52 9.52 16.77
CA VAL A 284 -8.00 10.46 17.81
C VAL A 284 -7.67 9.94 19.20
N GLU A 285 -7.92 8.65 19.47
CA GLU A 285 -7.55 8.02 20.74
C GLU A 285 -6.04 8.03 20.95
N ILE A 286 -5.26 7.79 19.89
CA ILE A 286 -3.81 7.87 19.92
C ILE A 286 -3.36 9.28 20.33
N LEU A 287 -3.89 10.32 19.68
CA LEU A 287 -3.54 11.70 20.00
C LEU A 287 -3.85 12.04 21.46
N GLN A 288 -5.02 11.66 21.97
CA GLN A 288 -5.39 11.89 23.37
C GLN A 288 -4.39 11.25 24.34
N ARG A 289 -3.92 10.03 24.05
CA ARG A 289 -2.89 9.37 24.85
C ARG A 289 -1.54 10.07 24.74
N MET A 290 -1.15 10.54 23.56
CA MET A 290 0.11 11.27 23.39
C MET A 290 0.11 12.58 24.17
N LYS A 291 -1.02 13.30 24.23
CA LYS A 291 -1.17 14.49 25.08
C LYS A 291 -0.90 14.18 26.54
N GLU A 292 -1.40 13.05 27.04
CA GLU A 292 -1.15 12.64 28.42
C GLU A 292 0.31 12.25 28.64
N LEU A 293 0.92 11.48 27.74
CA LEU A 293 2.33 11.11 27.81
C LEU A 293 3.27 12.33 27.75
N CYS A 294 2.96 13.33 26.91
CA CYS A 294 3.72 14.57 26.81
C CYS A 294 3.81 15.33 28.14
N ARG A 295 2.78 15.29 29.00
CA ARG A 295 2.80 15.94 30.31
C ARG A 295 3.91 15.42 31.22
N TYR A 296 4.30 14.17 31.05
CA TYR A 296 5.34 13.51 31.83
C TYR A 296 6.74 13.63 31.19
N LEU A 297 6.83 14.11 29.95
CA LEU A 297 8.07 14.16 29.18
C LEU A 297 9.21 14.91 29.89
N PRO A 298 8.98 16.07 30.57
CA PRO A 298 10.03 16.78 31.30
C PRO A 298 10.64 16.01 32.49
N SER A 299 9.95 14.96 32.98
CA SER A 299 10.38 14.15 34.12
C SER A 299 11.12 12.88 33.74
N LEU A 300 11.23 12.58 32.44
CA LEU A 300 11.90 11.39 31.92
C LEU A 300 13.36 11.71 31.56
N GLU A 301 14.23 10.73 31.73
CA GLU A 301 15.65 10.84 31.38
C GLU A 301 16.11 9.63 30.56
N GLY A 302 17.27 9.77 29.90
CA GLY A 302 17.96 8.68 29.20
C GLY A 302 17.16 7.99 28.10
N GLU A 303 17.27 6.66 28.04
CA GLU A 303 16.63 5.82 27.02
C GLU A 303 15.09 5.88 27.10
N THR A 304 14.52 6.00 28.30
CA THR A 304 13.08 6.15 28.50
C THR A 304 12.54 7.45 27.91
N LEU A 305 13.31 8.55 27.99
CA LEU A 305 12.95 9.81 27.34
C LEU A 305 13.00 9.66 25.82
N SER A 306 14.06 9.05 25.28
CA SER A 306 14.23 8.84 23.84
C SER A 306 13.11 7.98 23.25
N CYS A 307 12.76 6.85 23.88
CA CYS A 307 11.67 5.98 23.44
C CYS A 307 10.31 6.72 23.49
N CYS A 308 10.02 7.42 24.58
CA CYS A 308 8.79 8.18 24.73
C CYS A 308 8.67 9.30 23.69
N ARG A 309 9.77 10.01 23.42
CA ARG A 309 9.85 11.03 22.37
C ARG A 309 9.55 10.43 20.99
N SER A 310 10.19 9.32 20.62
CA SER A 310 9.93 8.64 19.36
C SER A 310 8.48 8.18 19.24
N GLN A 311 7.88 7.64 20.31
CA GLN A 311 6.48 7.27 20.38
C GLN A 311 5.56 8.48 20.14
N VAL A 312 5.75 9.56 20.91
CA VAL A 312 4.95 10.79 20.81
C VAL A 312 5.03 11.39 19.42
N VAL A 313 6.24 11.58 18.90
CA VAL A 313 6.48 12.20 17.59
C VAL A 313 5.82 11.35 16.50
N THR A 314 6.07 10.04 16.48
CA THR A 314 5.49 9.14 15.47
C THR A 314 3.97 9.16 15.50
N CYS A 315 3.37 8.91 16.66
CA CYS A 315 1.93 8.80 16.82
C CYS A 315 1.21 10.10 16.49
N THR A 316 1.76 11.23 16.95
CA THR A 316 1.16 12.56 16.75
C THR A 316 1.29 13.01 15.30
N THR A 317 2.43 12.75 14.65
CA THR A 317 2.61 13.04 13.22
C THR A 317 1.64 12.23 12.36
N LEU A 318 1.42 10.96 12.66
CA LEU A 318 0.43 10.15 11.93
C LEU A 318 -1.00 10.66 12.15
N ALA A 319 -1.37 11.01 13.39
CA ALA A 319 -2.68 11.61 13.68
C ALA A 319 -2.88 12.95 12.97
N LEU A 320 -1.82 13.77 12.88
CA LEU A 320 -1.80 15.01 12.10
C LEU A 320 -2.09 14.74 10.62
N PHE A 321 -1.32 13.86 9.97
CA PHE A 321 -1.48 13.57 8.54
C PHE A 321 -2.86 12.98 8.23
N HIS A 322 -3.33 12.04 9.04
CA HIS A 322 -4.66 11.45 8.88
C HIS A 322 -5.76 12.52 8.97
N SER A 323 -5.72 13.36 10.00
CA SER A 323 -6.75 14.37 10.24
C SER A 323 -6.68 15.52 9.22
N ALA A 324 -5.48 15.92 8.82
CA ALA A 324 -5.27 16.89 7.76
C ALA A 324 -5.78 16.36 6.41
N TYR A 325 -5.51 15.09 6.09
CA TYR A 325 -6.03 14.45 4.89
C TYR A 325 -7.56 14.44 4.86
N LEU A 326 -8.21 14.03 5.96
CA LEU A 326 -9.68 14.02 6.04
C LEU A 326 -10.28 15.43 5.88
N TYR A 327 -9.68 16.42 6.53
CA TYR A 327 -10.08 17.81 6.41
C TYR A 327 -9.93 18.33 4.97
N VAL A 328 -8.73 18.21 4.37
CA VAL A 328 -8.47 18.70 3.02
C VAL A 328 -9.29 17.95 1.98
N SER A 329 -9.52 16.65 2.16
CA SER A 329 -10.38 15.87 1.27
C SER A 329 -11.84 16.32 1.31
N ALA A 330 -12.32 16.80 2.46
CA ALA A 330 -13.66 17.36 2.58
C ALA A 330 -13.76 18.80 2.01
N VAL A 331 -12.72 19.62 2.23
CA VAL A 331 -12.68 21.04 1.83
C VAL A 331 -12.38 21.21 0.34
N GLN A 332 -11.44 20.42 -0.19
CA GLN A 332 -10.98 20.47 -1.56
C GLN A 332 -10.87 19.06 -2.18
N PRO A 333 -12.02 18.39 -2.45
CA PRO A 333 -12.03 17.03 -2.99
C PRO A 333 -11.24 16.86 -4.29
N MET A 334 -11.18 17.91 -5.12
CA MET A 334 -10.48 17.91 -6.41
C MET A 334 -8.98 17.63 -6.32
N LEU A 335 -8.35 17.84 -5.16
CA LEU A 335 -6.93 17.51 -4.96
C LEU A 335 -6.67 16.00 -4.99
N PHE A 336 -7.66 15.20 -4.60
CA PHE A 336 -7.52 13.75 -4.43
C PHE A 336 -8.50 12.94 -5.27
N GLN A 337 -9.57 13.57 -5.80
CA GLN A 337 -10.57 12.95 -6.65
C GLN A 337 -10.57 13.60 -8.03
N ALA A 338 -10.33 12.81 -9.07
CA ALA A 338 -10.25 13.29 -10.46
C ALA A 338 -11.62 13.66 -11.09
N HIS A 339 -12.73 13.53 -10.37
CA HIS A 339 -14.08 13.78 -10.91
C HIS A 339 -14.82 14.83 -10.10
N ASN A 340 -15.25 15.88 -10.81
CA ASN A 340 -16.21 16.85 -10.32
C ASN A 340 -17.54 16.14 -10.09
N THR A 341 -17.93 15.92 -8.83
CA THR A 341 -19.35 15.87 -8.51
C THR A 341 -19.94 17.23 -8.88
N PRO A 342 -20.90 17.32 -9.83
CA PRO A 342 -21.51 18.60 -10.18
C PRO A 342 -22.22 19.16 -8.94
N GLY A 343 -21.62 20.18 -8.32
CA GLY A 343 -22.09 20.80 -7.08
C GLY A 343 -21.07 20.89 -5.93
N ALA A 344 -19.91 20.22 -6.01
CA ALA A 344 -18.86 20.35 -5.01
C ALA A 344 -18.06 21.65 -5.23
N VAL A 345 -18.53 22.75 -4.64
CA VAL A 345 -17.78 24.00 -4.59
C VAL A 345 -16.65 23.82 -3.57
N PRO A 346 -15.38 24.11 -3.92
CA PRO A 346 -14.28 24.07 -2.95
C PRO A 346 -14.57 25.07 -1.82
N TRP A 347 -14.44 24.59 -0.59
CA TRP A 347 -14.68 25.40 0.59
C TRP A 347 -13.44 26.26 0.86
N ILE A 348 -13.66 27.55 1.13
CA ILE A 348 -12.58 28.47 1.50
C ILE A 348 -12.67 28.69 3.00
N LEU A 349 -11.60 28.37 3.73
CA LEU A 349 -11.47 28.76 5.13
C LEU A 349 -11.33 30.29 5.17
N LEU A 350 -12.38 30.98 5.62
CA LEU A 350 -12.30 32.41 5.92
C LEU A 350 -11.61 32.56 7.28
N GLU A 351 -10.29 32.73 7.26
CA GLU A 351 -9.57 33.19 8.45
C GLU A 351 -9.86 34.67 8.73
N ASP A 352 -9.99 34.96 10.02
CA ASP A 352 -10.20 36.24 10.69
C ASP A 352 -10.14 37.54 9.84
N LEU A 353 -11.23 37.85 9.14
CA LEU A 353 -11.45 39.14 8.45
C LEU A 353 -11.42 40.34 9.41
N CYS A 354 -11.45 40.12 10.73
CA CYS A 354 -11.36 41.19 11.73
C CYS A 354 -10.03 41.96 11.64
N CYS A 355 -8.94 41.31 11.24
CA CYS A 355 -7.63 41.96 11.13
C CYS A 355 -7.44 42.73 9.80
N ALA A 356 -8.13 42.32 8.73
CA ALA A 356 -7.99 42.95 7.41
C ALA A 356 -8.67 44.33 7.32
N TYR A 357 -9.64 44.63 8.19
CA TYR A 357 -10.37 45.90 8.21
C TYR A 357 -9.98 46.85 9.35
N SER A 358 -9.06 46.47 10.25
CA SER A 358 -8.64 47.34 11.36
C SER A 358 -7.47 48.28 11.04
N GLU A 359 -6.71 48.04 9.96
CA GLU A 359 -5.51 48.84 9.62
C GLU A 359 -5.69 49.89 8.49
N ALA A 360 -6.92 50.13 8.02
CA ALA A 360 -7.14 51.01 6.87
C ALA A 360 -7.54 52.47 7.20
N GLU A 361 -7.54 52.91 8.46
CA GLU A 361 -7.85 54.31 8.79
C GLU A 361 -6.97 54.88 9.91
N LEU A 362 -5.69 55.09 9.64
CA LEU A 362 -4.95 56.20 10.27
C LEU A 362 -3.71 56.52 9.46
N GLU A 363 -3.84 57.41 8.47
CA GLU A 363 -2.88 58.48 8.16
C GLU A 363 -3.17 59.07 6.76
N ARG A 364 -3.64 60.32 6.73
CA ARG A 364 -3.21 61.35 5.78
C ARG A 364 -3.89 62.68 6.08
N SER A 365 -3.32 63.40 7.03
CA SER A 365 -3.44 64.86 7.07
C SER A 365 -2.44 65.47 6.09
N SER A 366 -2.90 65.93 4.92
CA SER A 366 -2.11 66.78 4.02
C SER A 366 -3.04 67.75 3.30
N LYS A 367 -2.87 69.03 3.64
CA LYS A 367 -3.62 70.17 3.10
C LYS A 367 -3.20 70.43 1.66
N HIS A 368 -4.15 70.70 0.76
CA HIS A 368 -3.89 71.67 -0.31
C HIS A 368 -5.14 72.48 -0.66
N VAL A 369 -4.91 73.80 -0.70
CA VAL A 369 -5.84 74.89 -0.94
C VAL A 369 -6.05 75.07 -2.43
N HIS A 370 -7.31 75.14 -2.90
CA HIS A 370 -7.65 75.85 -4.13
C HIS A 370 -8.89 76.73 -3.94
N LYS A 371 -8.71 78.00 -4.30
CA LYS A 371 -9.66 79.11 -4.21
C LYS A 371 -10.17 79.45 -5.62
N LYS A 372 -11.50 79.52 -5.77
CA LYS A 372 -12.33 80.44 -6.60
C LYS A 372 -13.56 79.68 -7.12
N ARG A 373 -14.76 80.25 -7.32
CA ARG A 373 -15.48 81.48 -6.88
C ARG A 373 -16.82 81.45 -7.65
N LYS A 374 -17.94 81.70 -6.95
CA LYS A 374 -19.27 82.20 -7.42
C LYS A 374 -20.07 81.32 -8.39
N LEU A 375 -21.41 81.34 -8.43
CA LEU A 375 -22.55 81.81 -7.62
C LEU A 375 -23.81 81.34 -8.38
N GLY A 376 -24.97 81.30 -7.71
CA GLY A 376 -26.31 81.18 -8.33
C GLY A 376 -27.07 80.01 -7.72
N ASP A 377 -27.56 80.13 -6.49
CA ASP A 377 -28.81 80.81 -6.10
C ASP A 377 -30.07 80.07 -6.60
N GLY A 378 -30.91 79.68 -5.65
CA GLY A 378 -32.07 78.81 -5.87
C GLY A 378 -32.64 78.26 -4.57
N ARG A 379 -33.17 79.18 -3.73
CA ARG A 379 -34.29 79.06 -2.75
C ARG A 379 -35.11 77.76 -2.86
N GLU A 380 -35.66 77.18 -1.80
CA GLU A 380 -36.02 77.59 -0.44
C GLU A 380 -36.24 76.27 0.36
N LYS A 381 -35.64 76.09 1.54
CA LYS A 381 -36.21 76.28 2.90
C LYS A 381 -37.45 75.42 3.17
N THR A 382 -37.71 74.79 4.31
CA THR A 382 -37.15 74.60 5.67
C THR A 382 -38.27 73.79 6.37
N MET A 383 -38.07 72.88 7.33
CA MET A 383 -37.75 73.17 8.73
C MET A 383 -37.80 71.86 9.53
N SER A 384 -36.80 71.69 10.41
CA SER A 384 -36.95 71.27 11.82
C SER A 384 -37.12 69.76 12.08
N SER A 385 -36.52 69.14 13.10
CA SER A 385 -35.88 69.60 14.34
C SER A 385 -34.91 68.52 14.83
N ASP A 386 -33.88 68.94 15.56
CA ASP A 386 -33.00 68.09 16.38
C ASP A 386 -33.78 67.21 17.38
N ASP A 387 -33.29 66.00 17.67
CA ASP A 387 -32.58 65.74 18.94
C ASP A 387 -32.19 64.25 19.17
N GLU A 388 -30.92 64.07 19.55
CA GLU A 388 -30.35 63.10 20.50
C GLU A 388 -30.13 61.61 20.13
N ASP A 389 -28.85 61.33 19.80
CA ASP A 389 -27.94 60.34 20.40
C ASP A 389 -28.47 58.96 20.88
N SER A 390 -27.93 57.89 20.28
CA SER A 390 -26.99 56.99 20.98
C SER A 390 -26.53 55.80 20.11
N SER A 391 -25.24 55.87 19.74
CA SER A 391 -24.24 54.80 19.88
C SER A 391 -24.65 53.34 19.69
N GLY A 392 -24.03 52.68 18.70
CA GLY A 392 -23.64 51.27 18.89
C GLY A 392 -23.57 50.36 17.68
N LYS A 393 -22.37 50.23 17.13
CA LYS A 393 -21.80 49.03 16.45
C LYS A 393 -22.38 48.63 15.10
N GLY A 394 -21.56 48.87 14.07
CA GLY A 394 -21.71 48.33 12.73
C GLY A 394 -21.95 46.81 12.74
N ARG A 395 -23.03 46.41 12.10
CA ARG A 395 -23.34 45.00 11.82
C ARG A 395 -22.27 44.43 10.89
N GLY A 396 -21.35 43.63 11.45
CA GLY A 396 -20.68 42.60 10.68
C GLY A 396 -21.75 41.72 10.05
N ARG A 397 -21.74 41.61 8.72
CA ARG A 397 -22.61 40.66 8.01
C ARG A 397 -22.12 39.25 8.38
N HIS A 398 -22.73 38.63 9.38
CA HIS A 398 -22.51 37.22 9.65
C HIS A 398 -22.95 36.44 8.40
N ILE A 399 -22.02 35.76 7.74
CA ILE A 399 -22.33 34.80 6.69
C ILE A 399 -23.04 33.64 7.40
N LEU A 400 -24.36 33.57 7.26
CA LEU A 400 -25.17 32.46 7.75
C LEU A 400 -25.12 31.35 6.71
N VAL A 401 -24.29 30.34 6.93
CA VAL A 401 -24.30 29.09 6.16
C VAL A 401 -25.35 28.17 6.80
N SER A 402 -26.29 27.68 6.01
CA SER A 402 -27.32 26.74 6.48
C SER A 402 -26.67 25.40 6.85
N LYS A 403 -26.93 24.91 8.08
CA LYS A 403 -26.47 23.58 8.53
C LYS A 403 -27.06 22.43 7.69
N ALA A 404 -28.18 22.66 7.00
CA ALA A 404 -28.81 21.66 6.14
C ALA A 404 -28.07 21.46 4.82
N ASP A 405 -27.28 22.45 4.39
CA ASP A 405 -26.51 22.42 3.14
C ASP A 405 -25.11 21.79 3.33
N MET A 406 -24.79 21.35 4.55
CA MET A 406 -23.45 20.91 4.95
C MET A 406 -23.43 19.52 5.61
N PRO A 407 -23.76 18.44 4.88
CA PRO A 407 -23.58 17.08 5.40
C PRO A 407 -22.10 16.82 5.73
N GLY A 408 -21.81 16.33 6.94
CA GLY A 408 -20.44 16.01 7.38
C GLY A 408 -19.61 17.18 7.94
N TRP A 409 -20.19 18.37 8.13
CA TRP A 409 -19.48 19.53 8.70
C TRP A 409 -18.89 19.29 10.08
N ALA A 410 -19.59 18.53 10.93
CA ALA A 410 -19.09 18.18 12.26
C ALA A 410 -17.77 17.39 12.16
N ASP A 411 -17.76 16.35 11.31
CA ASP A 411 -16.59 15.49 11.11
C ASP A 411 -15.42 16.25 10.45
N MET A 412 -15.72 17.17 9.52
CA MET A 412 -14.73 18.07 8.92
C MET A 412 -14.08 18.97 9.98
N LEU A 413 -14.89 19.63 10.83
CA LEU A 413 -14.37 20.49 11.90
C LEU A 413 -13.59 19.69 12.94
N ASP A 414 -14.02 18.48 13.27
CA ASP A 414 -13.30 17.58 14.17
C ASP A 414 -11.95 17.17 13.59
N SER A 415 -11.90 16.90 12.28
CA SER A 415 -10.64 16.63 11.56
C SER A 415 -9.70 17.84 11.60
N PHE A 416 -10.21 19.05 11.35
CA PHE A 416 -9.41 20.29 11.47
C PHE A 416 -8.88 20.51 12.88
N ARG A 417 -9.75 20.38 13.90
CA ARG A 417 -9.35 20.54 15.30
C ARG A 417 -8.30 19.52 15.70
N THR A 418 -8.48 18.26 15.33
CA THR A 418 -7.52 17.18 15.61
C THR A 418 -6.18 17.43 14.93
N ALA A 419 -6.18 17.90 13.68
CA ALA A 419 -4.96 18.29 12.97
C ALA A 419 -4.23 19.43 13.69
N ARG A 420 -4.93 20.51 14.04
CA ARG A 420 -4.37 21.63 14.80
C ARG A 420 -3.81 21.21 16.15
N GLU A 421 -4.56 20.42 16.92
CA GLU A 421 -4.11 19.92 18.22
C GLU A 421 -2.88 19.02 18.11
N SER A 422 -2.76 18.24 17.03
CA SER A 422 -1.57 17.43 16.76
C SER A 422 -0.37 18.31 16.45
N TRP A 423 -0.55 19.35 15.63
CA TRP A 423 0.48 20.33 15.33
C TRP A 423 0.96 21.07 16.60
N ASP A 424 0.03 21.56 17.41
CA ASP A 424 0.33 22.26 18.66
C ASP A 424 1.08 21.34 19.64
N LEU A 425 0.74 20.04 19.70
CA LEU A 425 1.42 19.07 20.54
C LEU A 425 2.88 18.83 20.11
N LEU A 426 3.13 18.70 18.80
CA LEU A 426 4.50 18.52 18.26
C LEU A 426 5.42 19.71 18.60
N HIS A 427 4.85 20.92 18.71
CA HIS A 427 5.58 22.15 19.03
C HIS A 427 5.47 22.56 20.50
N SER A 428 4.93 21.69 21.37
CA SER A 428 4.73 22.01 22.79
C SER A 428 6.02 21.98 23.62
N HIS A 429 7.06 21.28 23.14
CA HIS A 429 8.33 21.11 23.82
C HIS A 429 9.51 21.10 22.83
N GLU A 430 10.59 21.82 23.14
CA GLU A 430 11.85 21.84 22.36
C GLU A 430 12.45 20.43 22.17
N ALA A 431 12.24 19.55 23.15
CA ALA A 431 12.65 18.15 23.08
C ALA A 431 11.95 17.37 21.96
N LEU A 432 10.78 17.82 21.48
CA LEU A 432 10.07 17.21 20.34
C LEU A 432 10.52 17.83 19.01
N GLU A 433 10.84 19.13 18.99
CA GLU A 433 11.30 19.85 17.80
C GLU A 433 12.68 19.39 17.30
N THR A 434 13.59 19.04 18.22
CA THR A 434 14.91 18.48 17.88
C THR A 434 14.83 17.02 17.40
N GLY A 435 13.63 16.43 17.36
CA GLY A 435 13.30 15.15 16.74
C GLY A 435 13.05 15.30 15.25
N GLY A 436 14.01 15.89 14.55
CA GLY A 436 13.93 16.09 13.12
C GLY A 436 13.61 14.78 12.39
N PHE A 437 12.42 14.74 11.80
CA PHE A 437 12.19 14.02 10.57
C PHE A 437 12.96 14.76 9.48
N LEU A 438 14.14 14.23 9.12
CA LEU A 438 14.77 14.26 7.80
C LEU A 438 15.94 13.26 7.80
#